data_AF-A0A1S2QSF7-F1
#
_entry.id   AF-A0A1S2QSF7-F1
#
_cell.length_a   1.000
_cell.length_b   1.000
_cell.length_c   1.000
_cell.angle_alpha   90.00
_cell.angle_beta   90.00
_cell.angle_gamma   90.00
#
_symmetry.space_group_name_H-M   'P 1'
#
loop_
_entity.id
_entity.type
_entity.pdbx_description
1 polymer ?
#
loop_
_entity_poly.entity_id
_entity_poly.type
_entity_poly.pdbx_seq_one_letter_code
_entity_poly.pdbx_strand_id
1 'polypeptide(L)'
;MSIIKKIIGSLDDKREWKQLEARGKALPSEYRNAYNAIKKYMWTAGGPTDWSDVTRIFGGILDLFEEGAAEGKKVTDLTGEDVAAFCDELVKDTKTWKDKYRSKLNDTIDRG
;
A
#
# COMPACT_ATOMS: atom_id res chain seq x y z
N MET A 1 -24.01 12.58 -6.75
CA MET A 1 -23.56 11.22 -6.34
C MET A 1 -24.48 10.69 -5.25
N SER A 2 -25.05 9.50 -5.44
CA SER A 2 -25.99 8.87 -4.50
C SER A 2 -25.28 8.28 -3.27
N ILE A 3 -25.82 8.50 -2.08
CA ILE A 3 -25.31 8.01 -0.79
C ILE A 3 -25.21 6.47 -0.80
N ILE A 4 -26.17 5.79 -1.43
CA ILE A 4 -26.20 4.32 -1.54
C ILE A 4 -24.95 3.79 -2.26
N LYS A 5 -24.53 4.43 -3.36
CA LYS A 5 -23.33 4.02 -4.11
C LYS A 5 -22.05 4.16 -3.27
N LYS A 6 -21.95 5.21 -2.44
CA LYS A 6 -20.81 5.38 -1.51
C LYS A 6 -20.79 4.31 -0.41
N ILE A 7 -21.97 3.94 0.10
CA ILE A 7 -22.08 2.89 1.11
C ILE A 7 -21.65 1.54 0.53
N ILE A 8 -22.17 1.15 -0.63
CA ILE A 8 -21.82 -0.11 -1.28
C ILE A 8 -20.32 -0.16 -1.60
N GLY A 9 -19.76 0.89 -2.21
CA GLY A 9 -18.32 0.97 -2.47
C GLY A 9 -17.48 0.84 -1.19
N SER A 10 -17.83 1.54 -0.11
CA SER A 10 -17.13 1.42 1.17
C SER A 10 -17.18 0.00 1.78
N LEU A 11 -18.25 -0.76 1.53
CA LEU A 11 -18.36 -2.15 1.98
C LEU A 11 -17.45 -3.08 1.18
N ASP A 12 -17.38 -2.89 -0.15
CA ASP A 12 -16.47 -3.65 -1.01
C ASP A 12 -15.01 -3.36 -0.69
N ASP A 13 -14.64 -2.08 -0.53
CA ASP A 13 -13.28 -1.68 -0.14
C ASP A 13 -12.86 -2.35 1.19
N LYS A 14 -13.75 -2.35 2.19
CA LYS A 14 -13.50 -3.03 3.47
C LYS A 14 -13.36 -4.54 3.33
N ARG A 15 -14.12 -5.15 2.43
CA ARG A 15 -14.06 -6.60 2.16
C ARG A 15 -12.72 -6.97 1.52
N GLU A 16 -12.29 -6.20 0.51
CA GLU A 16 -10.99 -6.37 -0.13
C GLU A 16 -9.84 -6.17 0.86
N TRP A 17 -9.91 -5.11 1.69
CA TRP A 17 -8.92 -4.91 2.76
C TRP A 17 -8.81 -6.11 3.69
N LYS A 18 -9.96 -6.65 4.11
CA LYS A 18 -10.00 -7.81 5.00
C LYS A 18 -9.36 -9.05 4.37
N GLN A 19 -9.49 -9.22 3.05
CA GLN A 19 -8.85 -10.31 2.32
C GLN A 19 -7.33 -10.13 2.27
N LEU A 20 -6.83 -8.94 1.95
CA LEU A 20 -5.39 -8.63 1.97
C LEU A 20 -4.80 -8.84 3.37
N GLU A 21 -5.49 -8.39 4.42
CA GLU A 21 -5.06 -8.60 5.80
C GLU A 21 -5.07 -10.07 6.21
N ALA A 22 -6.00 -10.88 5.70
CA ALA A 22 -6.03 -12.32 5.96
C ALA A 22 -4.84 -13.02 5.32
N ARG A 23 -4.52 -12.68 4.06
CA ARG A 23 -3.32 -13.15 3.34
C ARG A 23 -2.04 -12.79 4.10
N GLY A 24 -1.87 -11.52 4.46
CA GLY A 24 -0.70 -11.06 5.23
C GLY A 24 -0.56 -11.72 6.60
N LYS A 25 -1.67 -12.11 7.25
CA LYS A 25 -1.65 -12.86 8.52
C LYS A 25 -1.21 -14.31 8.37
N ALA A 26 -1.54 -14.94 7.25
CA ALA A 26 -1.20 -16.33 6.95
C ALA A 26 0.29 -16.53 6.64
N LEU A 27 1.02 -15.47 6.29
CA LEU A 27 2.46 -15.51 6.04
C LEU A 27 3.27 -15.96 7.28
N PRO A 28 4.46 -16.55 7.07
CA PRO A 28 5.43 -16.80 8.15
C PRO A 28 5.74 -15.55 8.96
N SER A 29 6.23 -15.71 10.19
CA SER A 29 6.37 -14.59 11.14
C SER A 29 7.22 -13.44 10.61
N GLU A 30 8.35 -13.74 9.96
CA GLU A 30 9.26 -12.75 9.36
C GLU A 30 8.54 -11.94 8.27
N TYR A 31 7.91 -12.62 7.32
CA TYR A 31 7.14 -12.02 6.24
C TYR A 31 5.94 -11.19 6.74
N ARG A 32 5.20 -11.70 7.72
CA ARG A 32 4.11 -10.97 8.36
C ARG A 32 4.60 -9.71 9.06
N ASN A 33 5.76 -9.77 9.72
CA ASN A 33 6.37 -8.59 10.35
C ASN A 33 6.78 -7.55 9.31
N ALA A 34 7.40 -7.99 8.20
CA ALA A 34 7.76 -7.12 7.10
C ALA A 34 6.54 -6.45 6.46
N TYR A 35 5.48 -7.21 6.16
CA TYR A 35 4.23 -6.67 5.62
C TYR A 35 3.62 -5.60 6.53
N ASN A 36 3.64 -5.83 7.86
CA ASN A 36 3.17 -4.83 8.82
C ASN A 36 4.07 -3.59 8.90
N ALA A 37 5.38 -3.73 8.74
CA ALA A 37 6.31 -2.61 8.70
C ALA A 37 6.10 -1.77 7.42
N ILE A 38 5.96 -2.42 6.26
CA ILE A 38 5.65 -1.77 4.98
C ILE A 38 4.33 -1.02 5.07
N LYS A 39 3.26 -1.63 5.62
CA LYS A 39 1.98 -0.93 5.85
C LYS A 39 2.16 0.36 6.64
N LYS A 40 2.94 0.35 7.72
CA LYS A 40 3.19 1.56 8.53
C LYS A 40 3.92 2.62 7.73
N TYR A 41 4.91 2.24 6.92
CA TYR A 41 5.65 3.14 6.06
C TYR A 41 4.75 3.76 4.98
N MET A 42 3.91 2.95 4.34
CA MET A 42 2.94 3.39 3.33
C MET A 42 1.81 4.22 3.94
N TRP A 43 1.51 4.11 5.24
CA TRP A 43 0.60 5.01 5.94
C TRP A 43 1.25 6.31 6.41
N THR A 44 2.08 6.88 5.54
CA THR A 44 2.69 8.21 5.68
C THR A 44 2.40 9.05 4.44
N ALA A 45 3.01 10.24 4.35
CA ALA A 45 2.85 11.11 3.20
C ALA A 45 3.35 10.47 1.88
N GLY A 46 4.25 9.49 1.93
CA GLY A 46 4.72 8.77 0.74
C GLY A 46 3.73 7.74 0.19
N GLY A 47 2.64 7.46 0.91
CA GLY A 47 1.67 6.44 0.55
C GLY A 47 0.70 6.80 -0.56
N PRO A 48 0.11 5.77 -1.22
CA PRO A 48 -0.95 5.96 -2.20
C PRO A 48 -2.21 6.57 -1.56
N THR A 49 -2.96 7.33 -2.37
CA THR A 49 -4.13 8.07 -1.87
C THR A 49 -5.47 7.44 -2.20
N ASP A 50 -5.51 6.59 -3.22
CA ASP A 50 -6.75 6.08 -3.81
C ASP A 50 -6.84 4.56 -3.62
N TRP A 51 -8.05 4.05 -3.40
CA TRP A 51 -8.28 2.66 -2.99
C TRP A 51 -7.76 1.63 -4.01
N SER A 52 -7.91 1.91 -5.31
CA SER A 52 -7.41 1.04 -6.38
C SER A 52 -5.90 0.86 -6.37
N ASP A 53 -5.15 1.91 -5.99
CA ASP A 53 -3.70 1.84 -5.88
C ASP A 53 -3.29 1.09 -4.62
N VAL A 54 -3.98 1.34 -3.50
CA VAL A 54 -3.80 0.59 -2.25
C VAL A 54 -3.94 -0.91 -2.52
N THR A 55 -5.02 -1.35 -3.15
CA THR A 55 -5.26 -2.78 -3.39
C THR A 55 -4.27 -3.38 -4.38
N ARG A 56 -3.94 -2.67 -5.46
CA ARG A 56 -2.93 -3.11 -6.44
C ARG A 56 -1.55 -3.28 -5.79
N ILE A 57 -1.10 -2.29 -5.02
CA ILE A 57 0.23 -2.28 -4.40
C ILE A 57 0.33 -3.36 -3.32
N PHE A 58 -0.61 -3.40 -2.37
CA PHE A 58 -0.57 -4.40 -1.30
C PHE A 58 -0.86 -5.82 -1.81
N GLY A 59 -1.69 -5.96 -2.84
CA GLY A 59 -1.88 -7.22 -3.56
C GLY A 59 -0.57 -7.74 -4.14
N GLY A 60 0.15 -6.91 -4.89
CA GLY A 60 1.44 -7.29 -5.47
C GLY A 60 2.52 -7.62 -4.44
N ILE A 61 2.58 -6.88 -3.31
CA ILE A 61 3.48 -7.23 -2.20
C ILE A 61 3.15 -8.62 -1.65
N LEU A 62 1.86 -8.92 -1.46
CA LEU A 62 1.44 -10.21 -0.94
C LEU A 62 1.71 -11.34 -1.93
N ASP A 63 1.49 -11.12 -3.24
CA ASP A 63 1.82 -12.11 -4.28
C ASP A 63 3.32 -12.45 -4.22
N LEU A 64 4.19 -11.43 -4.20
CA LEU A 64 5.65 -11.57 -4.08
C LEU A 64 6.05 -12.31 -2.79
N PHE A 65 5.42 -11.96 -1.67
CA PHE A 65 5.75 -12.54 -0.36
C PHE A 65 5.27 -13.98 -0.22
N GLU A 66 4.11 -14.32 -0.78
CA GLU A 66 3.58 -15.68 -0.80
C GLU A 66 4.50 -16.61 -1.62
N GLU A 67 4.95 -16.15 -2.79
CA GLU A 67 5.92 -16.89 -3.62
C GLU A 67 7.27 -17.05 -2.93
N GLY A 68 7.87 -15.96 -2.44
CA GLY A 68 9.17 -16.02 -1.78
C GLY A 68 9.16 -16.85 -0.48
N ALA A 69 8.06 -16.79 0.28
CA ALA A 69 7.88 -17.64 1.45
C ALA A 69 7.79 -19.13 1.10
N ALA A 70 7.09 -19.48 0.00
CA ALA A 70 6.99 -20.85 -0.48
C ALA A 70 8.35 -21.40 -0.94
N GLU A 71 9.22 -20.53 -1.47
CA GLU A 71 10.59 -20.87 -1.87
C GLU A 71 11.61 -20.84 -0.72
N GLY A 72 11.20 -20.43 0.49
CA GLY A 72 12.09 -20.33 1.65
C GLY A 72 13.12 -19.18 1.56
N LYS A 73 12.85 -18.16 0.74
CA LYS A 73 13.66 -16.94 0.66
C LYS A 73 13.47 -16.07 1.90
N LYS A 74 14.44 -15.21 2.21
CA LYS A 74 14.25 -14.13 3.19
C LYS A 74 13.52 -12.97 2.54
N VAL A 75 12.89 -12.12 3.36
CA VAL A 75 12.20 -10.92 2.86
C VAL A 75 13.15 -10.01 2.07
N THR A 76 14.37 -9.81 2.59
CA THR A 76 15.38 -8.95 1.96
C THR A 76 15.92 -9.52 0.65
N ASP A 77 15.75 -10.82 0.38
CA ASP A 77 16.11 -11.40 -0.91
C ASP A 77 15.13 -10.94 -2.01
N LEU A 78 13.91 -10.52 -1.62
CA LEU A 78 12.87 -10.03 -2.52
C LEU A 78 12.85 -8.50 -2.60
N THR A 79 13.00 -7.83 -1.47
CA THR A 79 12.88 -6.38 -1.36
C THR A 79 14.21 -5.65 -1.47
N GLY A 80 15.33 -6.37 -1.38
CA GLY A 80 16.63 -5.78 -1.04
C GLY A 80 16.73 -5.39 0.44
N GLU A 81 17.93 -5.01 0.87
CA GLU A 81 18.21 -4.55 2.24
C GLU A 81 17.56 -3.18 2.53
N ASP A 82 17.49 -2.31 1.52
CA ASP A 82 16.77 -1.03 1.59
C ASP A 82 15.29 -1.21 1.21
N VAL A 83 14.51 -1.71 2.17
CA VAL A 83 13.06 -1.94 2.02
C VAL A 83 12.30 -0.62 1.77
N ALA A 84 12.83 0.52 2.22
CA ALA A 84 12.20 1.82 1.97
C ALA A 84 12.35 2.21 0.51
N ALA A 85 13.54 2.05 -0.09
CA ALA A 85 13.74 2.26 -1.52
C ALA A 85 12.85 1.34 -2.37
N PHE A 86 12.66 0.08 -1.97
CA PHE A 86 11.69 -0.82 -2.61
C PHE A 86 10.26 -0.25 -2.55
N CYS A 87 9.83 0.25 -1.40
CA CYS A 87 8.52 0.87 -1.25
C CYS A 87 8.37 2.11 -2.12
N ASP A 88 9.37 3.00 -2.14
CA ASP A 88 9.37 4.23 -2.94
C ASP A 88 9.28 3.91 -4.44
N GLU A 89 10.02 2.91 -4.90
CA GLU A 89 9.97 2.45 -6.29
C GLU A 89 8.58 1.89 -6.65
N LEU A 90 7.93 1.18 -5.73
CA LEU A 90 6.61 0.59 -5.94
C LEU A 90 5.50 1.64 -6.08
N VAL A 91 5.67 2.82 -5.49
CA VAL A 91 4.70 3.93 -5.54
C VAL A 91 5.08 5.03 -6.53
N LYS A 92 6.22 4.94 -7.23
CA LYS A 92 6.77 6.03 -8.07
C LYS A 92 5.81 6.58 -9.13
N ASP A 93 4.99 5.70 -9.72
CA ASP A 93 4.03 6.04 -10.78
C ASP A 93 2.61 6.25 -10.23
N THR A 94 2.47 6.35 -8.91
CA THR A 94 1.19 6.48 -8.20
C THR A 94 1.09 7.85 -7.54
N LYS A 95 -0.12 8.42 -7.47
CA LYS A 95 -0.32 9.66 -6.70
C LYS A 95 -0.20 9.41 -5.21
N THR A 96 0.73 10.12 -4.58
CA THR A 96 0.96 10.05 -3.14
C THR A 96 0.28 11.18 -2.39
N TRP A 97 0.15 11.04 -1.07
CA TRP A 97 -0.33 12.13 -0.21
C TRP A 97 0.57 13.36 -0.30
N LYS A 98 1.89 13.15 -0.41
CA LYS A 98 2.89 14.20 -0.64
C LYS A 98 2.59 15.00 -1.90
N ASP A 99 2.21 14.36 -3.00
CA ASP A 99 1.84 15.05 -4.24
C ASP A 99 0.58 15.89 -4.07
N LYS A 100 -0.43 15.35 -3.37
CA LYS A 100 -1.65 16.10 -3.04
C LYS A 100 -1.34 17.31 -2.16
N TYR A 101 -0.46 17.18 -1.17
CA TYR A 101 -0.08 18.28 -0.28
C TYR A 101 0.73 19.36 -1.01
N ARG A 102 1.67 18.97 -1.89
CA ARG A 102 2.43 19.91 -2.72
C ARG A 102 1.52 20.71 -3.64
N SER A 103 0.60 20.02 -4.34
CA SER A 103 -0.38 20.67 -5.21
C SER A 103 -1.27 21.63 -4.44
N LYS A 104 -1.78 21.20 -3.27
CA LYS A 104 -2.61 22.04 -2.41
C LYS A 104 -1.89 23.30 -1.90
N LEU A 105 -0.61 23.19 -1.56
CA LEU A 105 0.20 24.32 -1.13
C LEU A 105 0.31 25.37 -2.25
N ASN A 106 0.73 24.95 -3.44
CA ASN A 106 0.90 25.85 -4.59
C ASN A 106 -0.42 26.51 -4.98
N ASP A 107 -1.51 25.72 -5.09
CA ASP A 107 -2.86 26.23 -5.37
C ASP A 107 -3.33 27.29 -4.36
N THR A 108 -2.94 27.14 -3.08
CA THR A 108 -3.32 28.10 -2.03
C THR A 108 -2.60 29.43 -2.21
N ILE A 109 -1.32 29.40 -2.58
CA ILE A 109 -0.51 30.62 -2.78
C ILE A 109 -0.90 31.32 -4.08
N ASP A 110 -1.12 30.58 -5.18
CA ASP A 110 -1.48 31.16 -6.48
C ASP A 110 -2.86 31.85 -6.47
N ARG A 111 -3.74 31.47 -5.53
CA ARG A 111 -5.09 32.04 -5.37
C ARG A 111 -5.17 33.18 -4.35
N GLY A 112 -4.09 33.47 -3.63
CA GLY A 112 -4.01 34.54 -2.63
C GLY A 112 -3.34 35.79 -3.20
#